data_AF-A0A9P4GVV4-F1
#
_entry.id   AF-A0A9P4GVV4-F1
#
_cell.length_a   1.000
_cell.length_b   1.000
_cell.length_c   1.000
_cell.angle_alpha   90.00
_cell.angle_beta   90.00
_cell.angle_gamma   90.00
#
_symmetry.space_group_name_H-M   'P 1'
#
loop_
_entity.id
_entity.type
_entity.pdbx_description
1 polymer ?
#
loop_
_entity_poly.entity_id
_entity_poly.type
_entity_poly.pdbx_seq_one_letter_code
_entity_poly.pdbx_strand_id
1 'polypeptide(L)'
;MQDQDQVTQLIQDARRFVMYHKGAIESYPLQAYASALLFSPTGSMIRQLFQYKEPKEITIRPAINDSWSACLQTLEGHSSHVISVAFSHDSARLASASLD
;
A
#
# COMPACT_ATOMS: atom_id res chain seq x y z
N MET A 1 21.40 14.14 -12.60
CA MET A 1 19.94 14.26 -12.81
C MET A 1 19.25 12.91 -12.72
N GLN A 2 19.72 11.89 -13.46
CA GLN A 2 19.16 10.52 -13.49
C GLN A 2 19.04 9.83 -12.12
N ASP A 3 20.01 10.02 -11.23
CA ASP A 3 20.05 9.39 -9.89
C ASP A 3 18.94 9.94 -8.96
N GLN A 4 18.64 11.23 -9.07
CA GLN A 4 17.64 11.92 -8.25
C GLN A 4 16.21 11.51 -8.63
N ASP A 5 15.97 11.22 -9.91
CA ASP A 5 14.69 10.71 -10.40
C ASP A 5 14.44 9.28 -9.89
N GLN A 6 15.47 8.42 -9.85
CA GLN A 6 15.35 7.05 -9.35
C GLN A 6 15.07 7.01 -7.84
N VAL A 7 15.75 7.83 -7.04
CA VAL A 7 15.48 7.92 -5.60
C VAL A 7 14.06 8.42 -5.33
N THR A 8 13.60 9.42 -6.10
CA THR A 8 12.23 9.94 -5.95
C THR A 8 11.18 8.89 -6.29
N GLN A 9 11.38 8.13 -7.38
CA GLN A 9 10.51 7.01 -7.75
C GLN A 9 10.48 5.93 -6.66
N LEU A 10 11.65 5.57 -6.11
CA LEU A 10 11.75 4.60 -5.03
C LEU A 10 11.00 5.06 -3.78
N ILE A 11 11.13 6.33 -3.39
CA ILE A 11 10.41 6.89 -2.22
C ILE A 11 8.90 6.89 -2.45
N GLN A 12 8.45 7.27 -3.65
CA GLN A 12 7.02 7.24 -3.99
C GLN A 12 6.46 5.82 -3.99
N ASP A 13 7.21 4.86 -4.53
CA ASP A 13 6.87 3.43 -4.52
C ASP A 13 6.82 2.88 -3.10
N ALA A 14 7.81 3.21 -2.26
CA ALA A 14 7.86 2.84 -0.84
C ALA A 14 6.67 3.41 -0.06
N ARG A 15 6.30 4.68 -0.31
CA ARG A 15 5.11 5.27 0.30
C ARG A 15 3.85 4.50 -0.09
N ARG A 16 3.69 4.15 -1.37
CA ARG A 16 2.54 3.36 -1.83
C ARG A 16 2.52 1.97 -1.21
N PHE A 17 3.66 1.30 -1.14
CA PHE A 17 3.81 0.00 -0.49
C PHE A 17 3.31 0.02 0.96
N VAL A 18 3.79 0.98 1.76
CA VAL A 18 3.41 1.09 3.18
C VAL A 18 1.93 1.42 3.36
N MET A 19 1.39 2.35 2.56
CA MET A 19 -0.02 2.77 2.70
C MET A 19 -0.99 1.68 2.25
N TYR A 20 -0.68 0.97 1.17
CA TYR A 20 -1.53 -0.09 0.63
C TYR A 20 -1.58 -1.30 1.58
N HIS A 21 -0.45 -1.69 2.16
CA HIS A 21 -0.34 -2.83 3.07
C HIS A 21 -0.45 -2.45 4.55
N LYS A 22 -0.86 -1.21 4.85
CA LYS A 22 -0.84 -0.64 6.20
C LYS A 22 -1.48 -1.55 7.24
N GLY A 23 -2.72 -2.00 7.00
CA GLY A 23 -3.45 -2.84 7.96
C GLY A 23 -2.74 -4.16 8.27
N ALA A 24 -2.15 -4.80 7.25
CA ALA A 24 -1.39 -6.04 7.41
C ALA A 24 -0.08 -5.81 8.16
N ILE A 25 0.63 -4.71 7.88
CA ILE A 25 1.90 -4.37 8.54
C ILE A 25 1.65 -3.97 10.01
N GLU A 26 0.61 -3.18 10.29
CA GLU A 26 0.26 -2.75 11.65
C GLU A 26 -0.18 -3.93 12.52
N SER A 27 -0.93 -4.88 11.95
CA SER A 27 -1.41 -6.05 12.68
C SER A 27 -0.36 -7.16 12.77
N TYR A 28 0.42 -7.36 11.71
CA TYR A 28 1.36 -8.47 11.55
C TYR A 28 2.65 -8.01 10.84
N PRO A 29 3.59 -7.34 11.52
CA PRO A 29 4.75 -6.71 10.89
C PRO A 29 5.61 -7.63 10.00
N LEU A 30 5.69 -8.92 10.33
CA LEU A 30 6.43 -9.90 9.53
C LEU A 30 5.83 -10.13 8.13
N GLN A 31 4.54 -9.85 7.95
CA GLN A 31 3.85 -9.95 6.66
C GLN A 31 4.38 -8.95 5.62
N ALA A 32 5.10 -7.91 6.05
CA ALA A 32 5.80 -7.00 5.15
C ALA A 32 6.72 -7.73 4.15
N TYR A 33 7.41 -8.79 4.59
CA TYR A 33 8.37 -9.52 3.77
C TYR A 33 7.77 -10.69 3.00
N ALA A 34 6.62 -11.20 3.48
CA ALA A 34 5.92 -12.31 2.86
C ALA A 34 4.80 -11.77 1.94
N SER A 35 3.61 -11.56 2.49
CA SER A 35 2.43 -11.21 1.70
C SER A 35 2.52 -9.81 1.09
N ALA A 36 2.92 -8.78 1.84
CA ALA A 36 2.94 -7.41 1.30
C ALA A 36 3.86 -7.30 0.08
N LEU A 37 5.06 -7.90 0.16
CA LEU A 37 6.01 -7.95 -0.95
C LEU A 37 5.47 -8.76 -2.13
N LEU A 38 4.95 -9.96 -1.86
CA LEU A 38 4.39 -10.87 -2.88
C LEU A 38 3.21 -10.25 -3.63
N PHE A 39 2.33 -9.53 -2.92
CA PHE A 39 1.11 -8.92 -3.47
C PHE A 39 1.30 -7.49 -3.96
N SER A 40 2.54 -6.98 -3.95
CA SER A 40 2.83 -5.69 -4.59
C SER A 40 2.85 -5.81 -6.12
N PRO A 41 2.59 -4.72 -6.86
CA PRO A 41 2.67 -4.70 -8.32
C PRO A 41 3.97 -5.28 -8.86
N THR A 42 3.92 -6.00 -9.96
CA THR A 42 5.11 -6.58 -10.63
C THR A 42 6.12 -5.50 -11.06
N GLY A 43 5.65 -4.29 -11.37
CA GLY A 43 6.48 -3.13 -11.68
C GLY A 43 6.95 -2.32 -10.47
N SER A 44 6.64 -2.71 -9.23
CA SER A 44 7.10 -1.99 -8.03
C SER A 44 8.62 -2.14 -7.84
N MET A 45 9.31 -1.01 -7.67
CA MET A 45 10.76 -1.00 -7.38
C MET A 45 11.07 -1.69 -6.06
N ILE A 46 10.23 -1.50 -5.03
CA ILE A 46 10.37 -2.18 -3.73
C ILE A 46 10.27 -3.69 -3.92
N ARG A 47 9.31 -4.17 -4.71
CA ARG A 47 9.19 -5.60 -5.00
C ARG A 47 10.44 -6.15 -5.67
N GLN A 48 10.97 -5.45 -6.66
CA GLN A 48 12.18 -5.86 -7.39
C GLN A 48 13.43 -5.83 -6.49
N LEU A 49 13.62 -4.78 -5.70
CA LEU A 49 14.78 -4.63 -4.82
C LEU A 49 14.81 -5.68 -3.71
N PHE A 50 13.65 -6.01 -3.15
CA PHE A 50 13.55 -6.94 -2.03
C PHE A 50 13.13 -8.36 -2.43
N GLN A 51 13.07 -8.67 -3.73
CA GLN A 51 12.65 -9.99 -4.23
C GLN A 51 13.38 -11.18 -3.55
N TYR A 52 14.63 -10.98 -3.14
CA TYR A 52 15.44 -12.00 -2.47
C TYR A 52 14.95 -12.35 -1.06
N LYS A 53 14.09 -11.51 -0.47
CA LYS A 53 13.43 -11.73 0.82
C LYS A 53 12.10 -12.47 0.69
N GLU A 54 11.55 -12.61 -0.52
CA GLU A 54 10.33 -13.40 -0.73
C GLU A 54 10.59 -14.87 -0.33
N PRO A 55 9.66 -15.54 0.36
CA PRO A 55 9.83 -16.93 0.76
C PRO A 55 10.00 -17.84 -0.46
N LYS A 56 11.06 -18.64 -0.49
CA LYS A 56 11.35 -19.55 -1.61
C LYS A 56 10.30 -20.65 -1.76
N GLU A 57 9.54 -20.97 -0.70
CA GLU A 57 8.48 -21.97 -0.74
C GLU A 57 7.23 -21.53 -1.53
N ILE A 58 7.08 -20.24 -1.87
CA ILE A 58 5.91 -19.74 -2.59
C ILE A 58 6.16 -19.78 -4.10
N THR A 59 5.79 -20.89 -4.74
CA THR A 59 5.94 -21.08 -6.19
C THR A 59 4.88 -20.31 -7.00
N ILE A 60 3.75 -19.94 -6.38
CA ILE A 60 2.64 -19.27 -7.06
C ILE A 60 2.80 -17.77 -6.94
N ARG A 61 3.17 -17.12 -8.05
CA ARG A 61 3.17 -15.66 -8.17
C ARG A 61 1.77 -15.24 -8.62
N PRO A 62 1.01 -14.48 -7.81
CA PRO A 62 -0.30 -14.02 -8.24
C PRO A 62 -0.14 -13.08 -9.43
N ALA A 63 -1.05 -13.18 -10.40
CA ALA A 63 -1.15 -12.20 -11.49
C ALA A 63 -1.70 -10.89 -10.89
N ILE A 64 -0.79 -10.05 -10.41
CA ILE A 64 -1.07 -8.71 -9.88
C ILE A 64 -0.88 -7.71 -11.01
N ASN A 65 -1.61 -6.59 -10.96
CA ASN A 65 -1.43 -5.48 -11.88
C ASN A 65 0.04 -5.02 -11.94
N ASP A 66 0.47 -4.52 -13.11
CA ASP A 66 1.84 -4.03 -13.30
C ASP A 66 2.13 -2.76 -12.50
N SER A 67 1.11 -1.99 -12.15
CA SER A 67 1.23 -0.74 -11.41
C SER A 67 0.25 -0.65 -10.23
N TRP A 68 0.56 0.26 -9.30
CA TRP A 68 -0.31 0.57 -8.17
C TRP A 68 -1.65 1.13 -8.64
N SER A 69 -2.71 0.82 -7.89
CA SER A 69 -4.00 1.49 -8.02
C SER A 69 -3.88 2.99 -7.69
N ALA A 70 -4.79 3.79 -8.24
CA ALA A 70 -4.96 5.19 -7.82
C ALA A 70 -5.45 5.29 -6.37
N CYS A 71 -6.14 4.26 -5.87
CA CYS A 71 -6.51 4.17 -4.46
C CYS A 71 -5.27 3.85 -3.61
N LEU A 72 -4.90 4.76 -2.72
CA LEU A 72 -3.74 4.60 -1.84
C LEU A 72 -4.06 3.80 -0.57
N GLN A 73 -5.27 3.97 -0.04
CA GLN A 73 -5.72 3.33 1.19
C GLN A 73 -7.24 3.37 1.25
N THR A 74 -7.86 2.26 1.66
CA THR A 74 -9.27 2.23 2.04
C THR A 74 -9.38 2.53 3.54
N LEU A 75 -10.24 3.47 3.91
CA LEU A 75 -10.54 3.77 5.30
C LEU A 75 -11.74 2.92 5.73
N GLU A 76 -11.50 2.00 6.65
CA GLU A 76 -12.49 1.07 7.19
C GLU A 76 -12.76 1.41 8.66
N GLY A 77 -13.95 1.06 9.16
CA GLY A 77 -14.29 1.25 10.57
C GLY A 77 -15.78 1.44 10.87
N HIS A 78 -16.55 1.98 9.92
CA HIS A 78 -18.00 2.07 10.03
C HIS A 78 -18.66 0.72 9.73
N SER A 79 -19.68 0.37 10.52
CA SER A 79 -20.45 -0.86 10.37
C SER A 79 -21.70 -0.70 9.49
N SER A 80 -22.13 0.55 9.29
CA SER A 80 -23.25 0.92 8.43
C SER A 80 -22.78 1.82 7.27
N HIS A 81 -23.73 2.28 6.46
CA HIS A 81 -23.44 3.14 5.31
C HIS A 81 -22.86 4.49 5.75
N VAL A 82 -21.67 4.81 5.23
CA VAL A 82 -21.09 6.15 5.33
C VAL A 82 -21.96 7.11 4.53
N ILE A 83 -22.54 8.10 5.21
CA ILE A 83 -23.45 9.09 4.64
C ILE A 83 -22.78 10.43 4.36
N SER A 84 -21.63 10.71 4.96
CA SER A 84 -20.92 11.97 4.77
C SER A 84 -19.42 11.82 5.01
N VAL A 85 -18.65 12.65 4.30
CA VAL A 85 -17.21 12.81 4.47
C VAL A 85 -16.85 14.29 4.40
N ALA A 86 -15.94 14.75 5.25
CA ALA A 86 -15.48 16.13 5.28
C ALA A 86 -13.97 16.20 5.52
N PHE A 87 -13.26 17.05 4.76
CA PHE A 87 -11.85 17.32 4.95
C PHE A 87 -11.64 18.50 5.89
N SER A 88 -10.56 18.48 6.67
CA SER A 88 -10.08 19.66 7.37
C SER A 88 -9.58 20.72 6.39
N HIS A 89 -9.57 21.99 6.83
CA HIS A 89 -9.18 23.11 5.97
C HIS A 89 -7.74 23.00 5.43
N ASP A 90 -6.85 22.37 6.20
CA ASP A 90 -5.45 22.08 5.84
C ASP A 90 -5.27 20.77 5.05
N SER A 91 -6.36 20.05 4.75
CA SER A 91 -6.36 18.72 4.12
C SER A 91 -5.55 17.64 4.86
N ALA A 92 -5.16 17.87 6.11
CA ALA A 92 -4.37 16.92 6.89
C ALA A 92 -5.23 15.82 7.54
N ARG A 93 -6.53 16.06 7.68
CA ARG A 93 -7.49 15.15 8.32
C ARG A 93 -8.77 15.05 7.50
N LEU A 94 -9.46 13.94 7.69
CA LEU A 94 -10.81 13.73 7.18
C LEU A 94 -11.67 13.12 8.30
N ALA A 95 -12.92 13.54 8.36
CA ALA A 95 -13.95 12.95 9.19
C ALA A 95 -14.96 12.22 8.29
N SER A 96 -15.39 11.03 8.73
CA SER A 96 -16.47 10.26 8.12
C SER A 96 -17.62 10.12 9.10
N ALA A 97 -18.86 10.09 8.58
CA ALA A 97 -20.07 9.87 9.36
C ALA A 97 -20.92 8.77 8.70
N SER A 98 -21.56 7.95 9.52
CA SER A 98 -22.34 6.78 9.10
C SER A 98 -23.64 6.68 9.91
N LEU A 99 -24.55 5.80 9.49
CA LEU A 99 -25.85 5.53 10.13
C LEU A 99 -25.77 4.51 11.30
N ASP A 100 -24.56 4.15 11.73
CA ASP A 100 -24.31 3.22 12.84
C ASP A 100 -24.41 3.88 14.21
#